data_AF-A0AAN9A139-F1
#
_entry.id   AF-A0AAN9A139-F1
#
_cell.length_a   1.000
_cell.length_b   1.000
_cell.length_c   1.000
_cell.angle_alpha   90.00
_cell.angle_beta   90.00
_cell.angle_gamma   90.00
#
_symmetry.space_group_name_H-M   'P 1'
#
loop_
_entity.id
_entity.type
_entity.pdbx_description
1 polymer ?
#
loop_
_entity_poly.entity_id
_entity_poly.type
_entity_poly.pdbx_seq_one_letter_code
_entity_poly.pdbx_strand_id
1 'polypeptide(L)'
;MAVFGHVQRKGALDDLVNFETFGSSMMLLFSVNFGHHSSHSARDFESSGRRDSGPGWSEVRKDIHSGLITSAGWNDVLDPLMSQPPECDINYMNQPNGNCGHPIIAIVFFVSFIIINFMIVINMYIAVILENFNQAHKEEEIGIVEDDLEMFYVRWSKYDPHATQFINFSQLSDFIASLDAPFGIPKPNTVALVSFDLPIAKGDKIHCLDILHALTKHVLGHVEETEEFKRVSIC
;
A
#
# COMPACT_ATOMS: atom_id res chain seq x y z
N MET A 1 -3.42 -31.65 -2.59
CA MET A 1 -3.37 -32.67 -3.65
C MET A 1 -3.09 -34.07 -3.10
N ALA A 2 -1.87 -34.44 -2.68
CA ALA A 2 -1.59 -35.83 -2.27
C ALA A 2 -2.29 -36.32 -1.00
N VAL A 3 -2.58 -35.43 -0.04
CA VAL A 3 -3.13 -35.82 1.29
C VAL A 3 -4.66 -35.68 1.35
N PHE A 4 -5.21 -34.64 0.72
CA PHE A 4 -6.64 -34.29 0.84
C PHE A 4 -7.42 -34.46 -0.48
N GLY A 5 -6.80 -34.98 -1.54
CA GLY A 5 -7.38 -35.01 -2.87
C GLY A 5 -8.61 -35.91 -3.02
N HIS A 6 -8.85 -36.83 -2.10
CA HIS A 6 -9.96 -37.79 -2.17
C HIS A 6 -10.91 -37.71 -0.98
N VAL A 7 -10.76 -36.70 -0.12
CA VAL A 7 -11.62 -36.52 1.04
C VAL A 7 -13.06 -36.32 0.60
N GLN A 8 -14.00 -36.88 1.36
CA GLN A 8 -15.43 -36.75 1.12
C GLN A 8 -15.84 -35.27 1.02
N ARG A 9 -16.56 -34.95 -0.06
CA ARG A 9 -17.11 -33.61 -0.30
C ARG A 9 -18.27 -33.37 0.67
N LYS A 10 -18.12 -32.41 1.57
CA LYS A 10 -19.11 -32.02 2.58
C LYS A 10 -18.88 -30.56 2.97
N GLY A 11 -19.94 -29.82 3.25
CA GLY A 11 -19.86 -28.42 3.67
C GLY A 11 -19.29 -27.51 2.59
N ALA A 12 -18.06 -27.01 2.79
CA ALA A 12 -17.37 -26.09 1.87
C ALA A 12 -16.61 -26.77 0.72
N LEU A 13 -16.49 -28.10 0.74
CA LEU A 13 -15.87 -28.87 -0.34
C LEU A 13 -16.94 -29.33 -1.34
N ASP A 14 -16.76 -28.97 -2.62
CA ASP A 14 -17.66 -29.32 -3.73
C ASP A 14 -16.85 -29.62 -5.02
N ASP A 15 -17.54 -29.94 -6.11
CA ASP A 15 -16.94 -30.30 -7.41
C ASP A 15 -16.04 -29.18 -7.98
N LEU A 16 -16.33 -27.93 -7.63
CA LEU A 16 -15.57 -26.75 -8.06
C LEU A 16 -14.44 -26.36 -7.10
N VAL A 17 -14.65 -26.55 -5.79
CA VAL A 17 -13.79 -26.04 -4.72
C VAL A 17 -13.31 -27.23 -3.89
N ASN A 18 -12.11 -27.75 -4.21
CA ASN A 18 -11.55 -28.96 -3.62
C ASN A 18 -10.02 -29.01 -3.72
N PHE A 19 -9.43 -30.10 -3.20
CA PHE A 19 -7.98 -30.32 -3.18
C PHE A 19 -7.45 -31.25 -4.28
N GLU A 20 -8.23 -31.52 -5.33
CA GLU A 20 -7.87 -32.45 -6.41
C GLU A 20 -6.82 -31.85 -7.34
N THR A 21 -7.02 -30.59 -7.76
CA THR A 21 -6.10 -29.88 -8.63
C THR A 21 -5.45 -28.69 -7.93
N PHE A 22 -4.32 -28.22 -8.47
CA PHE A 22 -3.64 -27.03 -7.96
C PHE A 22 -4.54 -25.80 -8.00
N GLY A 23 -5.25 -25.59 -9.12
CA GLY A 23 -6.14 -24.45 -9.32
C GLY A 23 -7.30 -24.45 -8.33
N SER A 24 -7.98 -25.58 -8.17
CA SER A 24 -9.07 -25.74 -7.21
C SER A 24 -8.60 -25.54 -5.76
N SER A 25 -7.41 -26.06 -5.42
CA SER A 25 -6.82 -25.88 -4.09
C SER A 25 -6.50 -24.41 -3.82
N MET A 26 -5.93 -23.70 -4.80
CA MET A 26 -5.59 -22.29 -4.66
C MET A 26 -6.84 -21.42 -4.56
N MET A 27 -7.88 -21.72 -5.34
CA MET A 27 -9.17 -21.03 -5.26
C MET A 27 -9.81 -21.20 -3.88
N LEU A 28 -9.82 -22.43 -3.35
CA LEU A 28 -10.31 -22.74 -2.01
C LEU A 28 -9.54 -21.96 -0.93
N LEU A 29 -8.21 -21.97 -0.99
CA LEU A 29 -7.35 -21.28 -0.02
C LEU A 29 -7.47 -19.74 -0.13
N PHE A 30 -7.68 -19.22 -1.33
CA PHE A 30 -8.00 -17.81 -1.55
C PHE A 30 -9.37 -17.48 -0.94
N SER A 31 -10.40 -18.29 -1.18
CA SER A 31 -11.72 -18.11 -0.58
C SER A 31 -11.67 -18.09 0.95
N VAL A 32 -10.80 -18.90 1.57
CA VAL A 32 -10.57 -18.90 3.03
C VAL A 32 -9.91 -17.60 3.52
N ASN A 33 -8.99 -17.00 2.76
CA ASN A 33 -8.33 -15.74 3.14
C ASN A 33 -9.22 -14.51 2.96
N PHE A 34 -10.04 -14.51 1.92
CA PHE A 34 -10.85 -13.35 1.51
C PHE A 34 -12.33 -13.49 1.89
N GLY A 35 -12.69 -14.48 2.71
CA GLY A 35 -14.04 -14.63 3.27
C GLY A 35 -15.15 -14.89 2.25
N HIS A 36 -14.83 -15.45 1.08
CA HIS A 36 -15.79 -15.57 -0.04
C HIS A 36 -16.83 -16.70 0.16
N HIS A 37 -16.75 -17.46 1.26
CA HIS A 37 -17.59 -18.64 1.51
C HIS A 37 -18.84 -18.36 2.36
N SER A 38 -19.23 -17.10 2.56
CA SER A 38 -20.45 -16.72 3.30
C SER A 38 -21.78 -17.09 2.60
N SER A 39 -21.74 -17.89 1.52
CA SER A 39 -22.93 -18.23 0.72
C SER A 39 -23.59 -19.57 1.07
N HIS A 40 -22.94 -20.49 1.80
CA HIS A 40 -23.58 -21.75 2.20
C HIS A 40 -24.50 -21.60 3.42
N SER A 41 -24.07 -20.88 4.46
CA SER A 41 -24.95 -20.58 5.59
C SER A 41 -26.19 -19.78 5.19
N ALA A 42 -26.10 -18.96 4.13
CA ALA A 42 -27.25 -18.25 3.56
C ALA A 42 -28.24 -19.20 2.85
N ARG A 43 -27.75 -20.18 2.07
CA ARG A 43 -28.59 -21.19 1.41
C ARG A 43 -29.26 -22.15 2.40
N ASP A 44 -28.54 -22.57 3.44
CA ASP A 44 -29.11 -23.44 4.49
C ASP A 44 -30.20 -22.71 5.28
N PHE A 45 -30.00 -21.42 5.58
CA PHE A 45 -31.03 -20.59 6.22
C PHE A 45 -32.27 -20.41 5.32
N GLU A 46 -32.08 -20.20 4.01
CA GLU A 46 -33.16 -20.05 3.03
C GLU A 46 -33.94 -21.36 2.80
N SER A 47 -33.27 -22.52 2.91
CA SER A 47 -33.91 -23.85 2.87
C SER A 47 -34.77 -24.16 4.10
N SER A 48 -34.51 -23.50 5.24
CA SER A 48 -35.25 -23.71 6.50
C SER A 48 -36.60 -22.97 6.57
N GLY A 49 -36.93 -22.13 5.59
CA GLY A 49 -38.22 -21.46 5.48
C GLY A 49 -38.58 -20.48 6.61
N ARG A 50 -37.65 -20.14 7.52
CA ARG A 50 -37.88 -19.10 8.54
C ARG A 50 -37.65 -17.71 7.97
N ARG A 51 -38.72 -17.16 7.42
CA ARG A 51 -38.81 -15.74 7.04
C ARG A 51 -39.10 -14.87 8.27
N ASP A 52 -38.35 -15.06 9.36
CA ASP A 52 -38.49 -14.22 10.54
C ASP A 52 -37.43 -13.13 10.55
N SER A 53 -37.89 -11.88 10.53
CA SER A 53 -37.14 -10.66 10.81
C SER A 53 -36.76 -10.59 12.29
N GLY A 54 -36.00 -11.59 12.76
CA GLY A 54 -35.41 -11.67 14.10
C GLY A 54 -33.92 -11.30 14.10
N PRO A 55 -33.26 -11.29 15.28
CA PRO A 55 -31.87 -10.86 15.48
C PRO A 55 -30.81 -11.66 14.67
N GLY A 56 -31.20 -12.73 13.98
CA GLY A 56 -30.30 -13.50 13.09
C GLY A 56 -29.81 -12.72 11.87
N TRP A 57 -30.59 -11.79 11.32
CA TRP A 57 -30.17 -11.00 10.16
C TRP A 57 -29.08 -9.97 10.48
N SER A 58 -29.01 -9.52 11.74
CA SER A 58 -27.89 -8.69 12.21
C SER A 58 -26.60 -9.48 12.39
N GLU A 59 -26.68 -10.78 12.70
CA GLU A 59 -25.53 -11.70 12.78
C GLU A 59 -24.96 -11.95 11.38
N VAL A 60 -25.81 -12.33 10.42
CA VAL A 60 -25.44 -12.56 9.00
C VAL A 60 -24.81 -11.31 8.36
N ARG A 61 -25.27 -10.11 8.72
CA ARG A 61 -24.70 -8.85 8.20
C ARG A 61 -23.32 -8.54 8.79
N LYS A 62 -23.02 -8.98 10.03
CA LYS A 62 -21.69 -8.83 10.63
C LYS A 62 -20.66 -9.73 9.94
N ASP A 63 -21.07 -10.94 9.54
CA ASP A 63 -20.20 -11.88 8.82
C ASP A 63 -19.77 -11.35 7.45
N ILE A 64 -20.65 -10.60 6.76
CA ILE A 64 -20.35 -10.01 5.44
C ILE A 64 -19.37 -8.82 5.54
N HIS A 65 -19.36 -8.07 6.65
CA HIS A 65 -18.43 -6.95 6.85
C HIS A 65 -17.09 -7.36 7.47
N SER A 66 -16.97 -8.60 7.97
CA SER A 66 -15.74 -9.15 8.54
C SER A 66 -14.87 -9.85 7.47
N GLY A 67 -14.93 -9.43 6.21
CA GLY A 67 -14.32 -10.15 5.08
C GLY A 67 -12.84 -9.84 4.81
N LEU A 68 -12.25 -8.88 5.52
CA LEU A 68 -10.82 -8.57 5.37
C LEU A 68 -10.08 -9.11 6.61
N ILE A 69 -9.46 -10.28 6.43
CA ILE A 69 -8.42 -10.88 7.29
C ILE A 69 -8.93 -11.63 8.55
N THR A 70 -10.21 -11.53 8.92
CA THR A 70 -10.78 -12.49 9.88
C THR A 70 -11.13 -13.74 9.10
N SER A 71 -10.33 -14.79 9.25
CA SER A 71 -10.58 -16.13 8.71
C SER A 71 -11.95 -16.66 9.22
N ALA A 72 -13.05 -16.20 8.64
CA ALA A 72 -14.39 -16.70 8.89
C ALA A 72 -14.67 -17.79 7.83
N GLY A 73 -15.05 -19.00 8.29
CA GLY A 73 -15.37 -20.12 7.39
C GLY A 73 -14.23 -21.10 7.07
N TRP A 74 -13.03 -20.98 7.66
CA TRP A 74 -12.02 -22.05 7.55
C TRP A 74 -12.45 -23.34 8.26
N ASN A 75 -13.29 -23.22 9.29
CA ASN A 75 -13.87 -24.38 9.98
C ASN A 75 -14.68 -25.25 9.01
N ASP A 76 -15.46 -24.64 8.12
CA ASP A 76 -16.28 -25.36 7.14
C ASP A 76 -15.45 -26.16 6.12
N VAL A 77 -14.20 -25.76 5.93
CA VAL A 77 -13.22 -26.47 5.11
C VAL A 77 -12.44 -27.49 5.93
N LEU A 78 -12.13 -27.19 7.20
CA LEU A 78 -11.37 -28.10 8.07
C LEU A 78 -12.22 -29.31 8.49
N ASP A 79 -13.49 -29.12 8.81
CA ASP A 79 -14.40 -30.15 9.28
C ASP A 79 -14.44 -31.41 8.40
N PRO A 80 -14.66 -31.32 7.06
CA PRO A 80 -14.63 -32.49 6.21
C PRO A 80 -13.24 -33.15 6.14
N LEU A 81 -12.15 -32.39 6.31
CA LEU A 81 -10.77 -32.91 6.36
C LEU A 81 -10.43 -33.62 7.67
N MET A 82 -11.27 -33.45 8.69
CA MET A 82 -11.18 -34.16 9.97
C MET A 82 -12.17 -35.34 10.07
N SER A 83 -12.95 -35.60 9.01
CA SER A 83 -13.94 -36.68 8.98
C SER A 83 -13.33 -38.05 9.27
N GLN A 84 -14.02 -38.81 10.11
CA GLN A 84 -13.67 -40.18 10.51
C GLN A 84 -14.88 -41.11 10.34
N PRO A 85 -14.68 -42.43 10.30
CA PRO A 85 -15.79 -43.40 10.25
C PRO A 85 -16.74 -43.20 11.45
N PRO A 86 -18.07 -43.32 11.28
CA PRO A 86 -18.81 -43.86 10.13
C PRO A 86 -19.17 -42.85 9.03
N GLU A 87 -18.76 -41.58 9.14
CA GLU A 87 -19.15 -40.55 8.15
C GLU A 87 -18.42 -40.69 6.81
N CYS A 88 -17.20 -41.24 6.85
CA CYS A 88 -16.37 -41.54 5.68
C CYS A 88 -16.15 -43.07 5.54
N ASP A 89 -15.78 -43.51 4.34
CA ASP A 89 -15.51 -44.89 3.97
C ASP A 89 -14.02 -45.10 3.69
N ILE A 90 -13.38 -45.97 4.49
CA ILE A 90 -11.96 -46.31 4.39
C ILE A 90 -11.67 -47.15 3.13
N ASN A 91 -12.65 -47.90 2.62
CA ASN A 91 -12.49 -48.76 1.45
C ASN A 91 -12.97 -48.09 0.14
N TYR A 92 -13.29 -46.79 0.19
CA TYR A 92 -13.73 -46.04 -0.98
C TYR A 92 -12.71 -46.14 -2.11
N MET A 93 -13.15 -46.59 -3.30
CA MET A 93 -12.32 -46.73 -4.50
C MET A 93 -11.03 -47.57 -4.31
N ASN A 94 -10.98 -48.51 -3.35
CA ASN A 94 -9.78 -49.28 -2.99
C ASN A 94 -8.54 -48.41 -2.69
N GLN A 95 -8.74 -47.18 -2.21
CA GLN A 95 -7.65 -46.30 -1.80
C GLN A 95 -7.18 -46.61 -0.38
N PRO A 96 -5.89 -46.40 -0.05
CA PRO A 96 -5.33 -46.76 1.26
C PRO A 96 -5.95 -46.03 2.46
N ASN A 97 -6.61 -44.89 2.26
CA ASN A 97 -7.37 -44.16 3.30
C ASN A 97 -8.80 -43.81 2.86
N GLY A 98 -9.28 -44.46 1.78
CA GLY A 98 -10.57 -44.18 1.17
C GLY A 98 -10.82 -42.68 0.97
N ASN A 99 -11.99 -42.20 1.40
CA ASN A 99 -12.35 -40.78 1.37
C ASN A 99 -12.31 -40.11 2.76
N CYS A 100 -11.60 -40.72 3.72
CA CYS A 100 -11.49 -40.20 5.08
C CYS A 100 -10.45 -39.08 5.21
N GLY A 101 -10.69 -38.21 6.18
CA GLY A 101 -9.77 -37.13 6.54
C GLY A 101 -8.55 -37.60 7.33
N HIS A 102 -7.60 -36.68 7.52
CA HIS A 102 -6.44 -36.87 8.40
C HIS A 102 -6.36 -35.71 9.41
N PRO A 103 -7.00 -35.82 10.59
CA PRO A 103 -7.20 -34.69 11.50
C PRO A 103 -5.92 -33.97 11.92
N ILE A 104 -4.87 -34.72 12.29
CA ILE A 104 -3.60 -34.14 12.75
C ILE A 104 -2.94 -33.34 11.61
N ILE A 105 -2.88 -33.92 10.41
CA ILE A 105 -2.25 -33.28 9.25
C ILE A 105 -3.09 -32.06 8.80
N ALA A 106 -4.41 -32.17 8.85
CA ALA A 106 -5.33 -31.09 8.53
C ALA A 106 -5.15 -29.89 9.48
N ILE A 107 -5.11 -30.12 10.79
CA ILE A 107 -4.89 -29.07 11.79
C ILE A 107 -3.54 -28.38 11.57
N VAL A 108 -2.45 -29.14 11.44
CA VAL A 108 -1.10 -28.58 11.24
C VAL A 108 -1.02 -27.77 9.94
N PHE A 109 -1.63 -28.26 8.87
CA PHE A 109 -1.68 -27.55 7.58
C PHE A 109 -2.45 -26.23 7.70
N PHE A 110 -3.65 -26.22 8.27
CA PHE A 110 -4.46 -25.00 8.38
C PHE A 110 -3.86 -23.98 9.34
N VAL A 111 -3.34 -24.41 10.50
CA VAL A 111 -2.71 -23.51 11.47
C VAL A 111 -1.45 -22.87 10.87
N SER A 112 -0.58 -23.65 10.22
CA SER A 112 0.61 -23.09 9.56
C SER A 112 0.26 -22.15 8.42
N PHE A 113 -0.76 -22.49 7.62
CA PHE A 113 -1.27 -21.64 6.56
C PHE A 113 -1.78 -20.28 7.09
N ILE A 114 -2.59 -20.29 8.16
CA ILE A 114 -3.11 -19.06 8.78
C ILE A 114 -1.97 -18.19 9.29
N ILE A 115 -0.98 -18.76 9.98
CA ILE A 115 0.18 -18.02 10.50
C ILE A 115 0.98 -17.38 9.37
N ILE A 116 1.27 -18.12 8.30
CA ILE A 116 2.04 -17.60 7.14
C ILE A 116 1.27 -16.46 6.46
N ASN A 117 -0.03 -16.61 6.22
CA ASN A 117 -0.84 -15.55 5.61
C ASN A 117 -0.87 -14.29 6.50
N PHE A 118 -1.02 -14.46 7.82
CA PHE A 118 -1.01 -13.34 8.75
C PHE A 118 0.34 -12.60 8.75
N MET A 119 1.46 -13.34 8.72
CA MET A 119 2.80 -12.76 8.58
C MET A 119 2.96 -11.99 7.26
N ILE A 120 2.45 -12.50 6.14
CA ILE A 120 2.50 -11.80 4.85
C ILE A 120 1.69 -10.50 4.90
N VAL A 121 0.45 -10.56 5.42
CA VAL A 121 -0.43 -9.38 5.51
C VAL A 121 0.18 -8.32 6.41
N ILE A 122 0.70 -8.69 7.59
CA ILE A 122 1.38 -7.74 8.48
C ILE A 122 2.60 -7.13 7.81
N ASN A 123 3.47 -7.94 7.21
CA ASN A 123 4.69 -7.45 6.59
C ASN A 123 4.38 -6.54 5.39
N MET A 124 3.35 -6.86 4.60
CA MET A 124 2.84 -5.98 3.54
C MET A 124 2.29 -4.67 4.12
N TYR A 125 1.51 -4.73 5.20
CA TYR A 125 0.94 -3.55 5.85
C TYR A 125 2.01 -2.62 6.42
N ILE A 126 3.02 -3.17 7.09
CA ILE A 126 4.18 -2.43 7.57
C ILE A 126 4.90 -1.76 6.38
N ALA A 127 5.13 -2.49 5.28
CA ALA A 127 5.76 -1.92 4.10
C ALA A 127 4.97 -0.75 3.51
N VAL A 128 3.64 -0.85 3.41
CA VAL A 128 2.76 0.22 2.92
C VAL A 128 2.82 1.44 3.83
N ILE A 129 2.77 1.24 5.15
CA ILE A 129 2.90 2.33 6.13
C ILE A 129 4.26 3.00 6.01
N LEU A 130 5.34 2.21 5.95
CA LEU A 130 6.69 2.74 5.84
C LEU A 130 6.88 3.53 4.55
N GLU A 131 6.34 3.07 3.42
CA GLU A 131 6.40 3.81 2.16
C GLU A 131 5.62 5.12 2.26
N ASN A 132 4.44 5.12 2.88
CA ASN A 132 3.66 6.34 3.09
C ASN A 132 4.39 7.34 4.00
N PHE A 133 4.98 6.86 5.10
CA PHE A 133 5.75 7.71 6.01
C PHE A 133 7.03 8.23 5.35
N ASN A 134 7.72 7.38 4.60
CA ASN A 134 8.91 7.78 3.84
C ASN A 134 8.56 8.79 2.75
N GLN A 135 7.41 8.67 2.09
CA GLN A 135 6.92 9.66 1.14
C GLN A 135 6.60 10.99 1.84
N ALA A 136 5.89 10.95 2.97
CA ALA A 136 5.59 12.15 3.74
C ALA A 136 6.87 12.85 4.24
N HIS A 137 7.87 12.09 4.68
CA HIS A 137 9.19 12.64 5.02
C HIS A 137 9.90 13.22 3.80
N LYS A 138 9.85 12.58 2.63
CA LYS A 138 10.41 13.18 1.41
C LYS A 138 9.74 14.50 1.05
N GLU A 139 8.43 14.63 1.29
CA GLU A 139 7.70 15.88 1.07
C GLU A 139 8.11 16.97 2.08
N GLU A 140 8.46 16.60 3.31
CA GLU A 140 8.96 17.50 4.36
C GLU A 140 10.48 17.79 4.23
N GLU A 141 11.24 16.90 3.59
CA GLU A 141 12.69 16.98 3.34
C GLU A 141 13.02 17.65 1.99
N ILE A 142 12.01 18.05 1.22
CA ILE A 142 12.13 19.11 0.21
C ILE A 142 12.32 20.40 1.02
N GLY A 143 13.57 20.76 1.32
CA GLY A 143 13.97 21.81 2.26
C GLY A 143 13.59 23.27 1.91
N ILE A 144 12.38 23.49 1.40
CA ILE A 144 11.73 24.77 1.16
C ILE A 144 10.35 24.68 1.81
N VAL A 145 10.19 25.32 2.96
CA VAL A 145 8.93 25.39 3.68
C VAL A 145 8.03 26.43 2.99
N GLU A 146 6.71 26.35 3.19
CA GLU A 146 5.76 27.36 2.70
C GLU A 146 6.16 28.78 3.14
N ASP A 147 6.65 28.93 4.37
CA ASP A 147 7.18 30.18 4.93
C ASP A 147 8.34 30.77 4.07
N ASP A 148 9.20 29.93 3.49
CA ASP A 148 10.31 30.38 2.64
C ASP A 148 9.81 31.00 1.32
N LEU A 149 8.72 30.43 0.77
CA LEU A 149 8.06 30.96 -0.42
C LEU A 149 7.39 32.30 -0.13
N GLU A 150 6.73 32.44 1.03
CA GLU A 150 6.14 33.72 1.44
C GLU A 150 7.22 34.80 1.56
N MET A 151 8.34 34.49 2.22
CA MET A 151 9.47 35.41 2.37
C MET A 151 10.09 35.80 1.02
N PHE A 152 10.17 34.87 0.06
CA PHE A 152 10.57 35.17 -1.32
C PHE A 152 9.64 36.22 -1.96
N TYR A 153 8.32 36.05 -1.87
CA TYR A 153 7.36 37.00 -2.45
C TYR A 153 7.36 38.36 -1.74
N VAL A 154 7.57 38.37 -0.43
CA VAL A 154 7.76 39.61 0.34
C VAL A 154 8.98 40.37 -0.20
N ARG A 155 10.09 39.69 -0.48
CA ARG A 155 11.27 40.34 -1.07
C ARG A 155 11.03 40.75 -2.52
N TRP A 156 10.37 39.92 -3.32
CA TRP A 156 10.01 40.20 -4.71
C TRP A 156 9.18 41.48 -4.86
N SER A 157 8.22 41.69 -3.96
CA SER A 157 7.33 42.87 -3.98
C SER A 157 8.06 44.21 -3.95
N LYS A 158 9.30 44.24 -3.42
CA LYS A 158 10.15 45.45 -3.39
C LYS A 158 10.73 45.78 -4.76
N TYR A 159 10.90 44.78 -5.63
CA TYR A 159 11.48 44.92 -6.97
C TYR A 159 10.39 45.01 -8.06
N ASP A 160 9.22 44.42 -7.82
CA ASP A 160 8.06 44.49 -8.70
C ASP A 160 6.78 44.94 -7.95
N PRO A 161 6.67 46.23 -7.57
CA PRO A 161 5.52 46.75 -6.81
C PRO A 161 4.19 46.71 -7.58
N HIS A 162 4.25 46.57 -8.90
CA HIS A 162 3.10 46.56 -9.80
C HIS A 162 2.65 45.15 -10.19
N ALA A 163 3.25 44.10 -9.61
CA ALA A 163 2.95 42.70 -9.91
C ALA A 163 3.03 42.37 -11.41
N THR A 164 3.99 42.97 -12.12
CA THR A 164 4.23 42.71 -13.54
C THR A 164 4.77 41.31 -13.80
N GLN A 165 5.27 40.62 -12.75
CA GLN A 165 5.96 39.32 -12.80
C GLN A 165 7.34 39.37 -13.47
N PHE A 166 7.90 40.58 -13.67
CA PHE A 166 9.21 40.75 -14.30
C PHE A 166 10.10 41.73 -13.53
N ILE A 167 11.39 41.44 -13.50
CA ILE A 167 12.45 42.38 -13.09
C ILE A 167 13.49 42.51 -14.20
N ASN A 168 14.27 43.59 -14.19
CA ASN A 168 15.38 43.73 -15.14
C ASN A 168 16.57 42.87 -14.71
N PHE A 169 17.33 42.36 -15.69
CA PHE A 169 18.54 41.55 -15.47
C PHE A 169 19.56 42.25 -14.56
N SER A 170 19.68 43.58 -14.66
CA SER A 170 20.57 44.37 -13.81
C SER A 170 20.24 44.30 -12.32
N GLN A 171 18.97 44.07 -11.97
CA GLN A 171 18.48 44.00 -10.59
C GLN A 171 18.57 42.58 -10.00
N LEU A 172 18.78 41.56 -10.84
CA LEU A 172 18.78 40.15 -10.42
C LEU A 172 19.83 39.88 -9.34
N SER A 173 21.05 40.37 -9.51
CA SER A 173 22.15 40.15 -8.55
C SER A 173 21.83 40.72 -7.16
N ASP A 174 21.22 41.92 -7.11
CA ASP A 174 20.77 42.54 -5.86
C ASP A 174 19.59 41.80 -5.24
N PHE A 175 18.64 41.38 -6.07
CA PHE A 175 17.47 40.63 -5.62
C PHE A 175 17.88 39.31 -4.94
N ILE A 176 18.68 38.48 -5.62
CA ILE A 176 19.13 37.18 -5.08
C ILE A 176 19.97 37.35 -3.80
N ALA A 177 20.82 38.38 -3.74
CA ALA A 177 21.61 38.66 -2.54
C ALA A 177 20.77 39.17 -1.35
N SER A 178 19.55 39.62 -1.60
CA SER A 178 18.63 40.09 -0.57
C SER A 178 17.73 38.99 -0.03
N LEU A 179 17.65 37.83 -0.67
CA LEU A 179 16.86 36.71 -0.17
C LEU A 179 17.51 36.10 1.08
N ASP A 180 16.68 35.59 1.99
CA ASP A 180 17.14 34.86 3.16
C ASP A 180 17.43 33.40 2.78
N ALA A 181 18.12 32.64 3.64
CA ALA A 181 18.28 31.20 3.43
C ALA A 181 16.90 30.53 3.33
N PRO A 182 16.67 29.55 2.45
CA PRO A 182 17.65 28.84 1.62
C PRO A 182 17.99 29.48 0.26
N PHE A 183 17.29 30.54 -0.17
CA PHE A 183 17.43 31.10 -1.52
C PHE A 183 18.51 32.18 -1.68
N GLY A 184 18.97 32.76 -0.58
CA GLY A 184 19.96 33.84 -0.57
C GLY A 184 21.35 33.42 -1.04
N ILE A 185 21.86 34.07 -2.09
CA ILE A 185 23.25 33.89 -2.56
C ILE A 185 24.02 35.20 -2.38
N PRO A 186 24.98 35.28 -1.44
CA PRO A 186 25.70 36.50 -1.13
C PRO A 186 26.57 36.95 -2.32
N LYS A 187 26.82 38.26 -2.41
CA LYS A 187 27.70 38.81 -3.45
C LYS A 187 29.17 38.49 -3.15
N PRO A 188 29.99 38.22 -4.18
CA PRO A 188 29.68 38.24 -5.62
C PRO A 188 28.97 36.94 -6.08
N ASN A 189 27.77 37.08 -6.64
CA ASN A 189 26.92 35.94 -7.06
C ASN A 189 26.86 35.78 -8.59
N THR A 190 27.64 36.52 -9.37
CA THR A 190 27.59 36.52 -10.84
C THR A 190 27.82 35.15 -11.45
N VAL A 191 28.78 34.37 -10.93
CA VAL A 191 29.08 33.02 -11.42
C VAL A 191 27.90 32.07 -11.20
N ALA A 192 27.27 32.14 -10.02
CA ALA A 192 26.08 31.34 -9.71
C ALA A 192 24.90 31.71 -10.63
N LEU A 193 24.68 33.01 -10.88
CA LEU A 193 23.61 33.47 -11.77
C LEU A 193 23.80 33.02 -13.21
N VAL A 194 25.04 32.95 -13.71
CA VAL A 194 25.33 32.41 -15.05
C VAL A 194 25.00 30.91 -15.11
N SER A 195 25.22 30.17 -14.01
CA SER A 195 24.90 28.73 -13.97
C SER A 195 23.40 28.42 -13.98
N PHE A 196 22.54 29.39 -13.67
CA PHE A 196 21.08 29.20 -13.67
C PHE A 196 20.45 29.22 -15.07
N ASP A 197 21.16 29.73 -16.08
CA ASP A 197 20.70 29.76 -17.48
C ASP A 197 19.27 30.32 -17.64
N LEU A 198 19.00 31.45 -16.98
CA LEU A 198 17.67 32.05 -16.93
C LEU A 198 17.23 32.61 -18.29
N PRO A 199 16.00 32.33 -18.75
CA PRO A 199 15.50 32.88 -20.01
C PRO A 199 15.28 34.40 -19.91
N ILE A 200 15.88 35.15 -20.83
CA ILE A 200 15.76 36.60 -20.90
C ILE A 200 14.67 36.97 -21.92
N ALA A 201 13.61 37.61 -21.43
CA ALA A 201 12.52 38.15 -22.23
C ALA A 201 12.90 39.49 -22.89
N LYS A 202 12.04 39.98 -23.79
CA LYS A 202 12.27 41.25 -24.51
C LYS A 202 12.48 42.42 -23.54
N GLY A 203 13.58 43.13 -23.73
CA GLY A 203 13.96 44.30 -22.93
C GLY A 203 14.73 43.95 -21.65
N ASP A 204 15.57 42.90 -21.69
CA ASP A 204 16.42 42.45 -20.58
C ASP A 204 15.65 42.17 -19.29
N LYS A 205 14.48 41.54 -19.42
CA LYS A 205 13.60 41.18 -18.31
C LYS A 205 13.62 39.69 -18.05
N ILE A 206 13.45 39.30 -16.79
CA ILE A 206 13.38 37.89 -16.36
C ILE A 206 12.09 37.70 -15.57
N HIS A 207 11.42 36.58 -15.80
CA HIS A 207 10.16 36.25 -15.15
C HIS A 207 10.37 35.71 -13.73
N CYS A 208 9.48 36.07 -12.81
CA CYS A 208 9.50 35.64 -11.41
C CYS A 208 9.61 34.12 -11.26
N LEU A 209 8.75 33.39 -11.98
CA LEU A 209 8.67 31.92 -11.89
C LEU A 209 9.97 31.24 -12.35
N ASP A 210 10.65 31.80 -13.34
CA ASP A 210 11.90 31.22 -13.85
C ASP A 210 13.01 31.35 -12.81
N ILE A 211 13.05 32.49 -12.10
CA ILE A 211 13.98 32.73 -11.00
C ILE A 211 13.67 31.78 -9.84
N LEU A 212 12.40 31.69 -9.42
CA LEU A 212 11.98 30.82 -8.32
C LEU A 212 12.29 29.35 -8.62
N HIS A 213 11.96 28.87 -9.82
CA HIS A 213 12.29 27.51 -10.23
C HIS A 213 13.80 27.23 -10.25
N ALA A 214 14.62 28.16 -10.76
CA ALA A 214 16.06 27.99 -10.78
C ALA A 214 16.66 27.91 -9.37
N LEU A 215 16.19 28.76 -8.45
CA LEU A 215 16.62 28.75 -7.05
C LEU A 215 16.18 27.49 -6.32
N THR A 216 14.93 27.06 -6.49
CA THR A 216 14.42 25.81 -5.90
C THR A 216 15.23 24.61 -6.38
N LYS A 217 15.54 24.53 -7.68
CA LYS A 217 16.38 23.48 -8.23
C LYS A 217 17.81 23.53 -7.67
N HIS A 218 18.38 24.72 -7.50
CA HIS A 218 19.70 24.89 -6.94
C HIS A 218 19.78 24.40 -5.48
N VAL A 219 18.81 24.78 -4.65
CA VAL A 219 18.73 24.36 -3.24
C VAL A 219 18.55 22.84 -3.13
N LEU A 220 17.61 22.28 -3.90
CA LEU A 220 17.36 20.83 -3.88
C LEU A 220 18.55 20.00 -4.37
N GLY A 221 19.25 20.46 -5.41
CA GLY A 221 20.47 19.80 -5.89
C GLY A 221 21.60 19.76 -4.85
N HIS A 222 21.73 20.79 -4.02
CA HIS A 222 22.73 20.81 -2.93
C HIS A 222 22.37 19.83 -1.80
N VAL A 223 21.08 19.60 -1.54
CA VAL A 223 20.63 18.64 -0.52
C VAL A 223 20.95 17.20 -0.95
N GLU A 224 20.68 16.85 -2.21
CA GLU A 224 20.99 15.52 -2.76
C GLU A 224 22.50 15.20 -2.67
N GLU A 225 23.37 16.15 -3.06
CA GLU A 225 24.82 15.99 -2.96
C GLU A 225 25.29 15.86 -1.49
N THR A 226 24.68 16.62 -0.57
CA THR A 226 25.06 16.57 0.85
C THR A 226 24.67 15.24 1.50
N GLU A 227 23.51 14.68 1.18
CA GLU A 227 23.07 13.37 1.69
C GLU A 227 23.84 12.20 1.06
N GLU A 228 24.22 12.27 -0.23
CA GLU A 228 25.19 11.34 -0.81
C GLU A 228 26.57 11.45 -0.15
N PHE A 229 27.05 12.68 0.09
CA PHE A 229 28.35 12.91 0.71
C PHE A 229 28.40 12.43 2.17
N LYS A 230 27.30 12.59 2.92
CA LYS A 230 27.14 11.98 4.25
C LYS A 230 27.13 10.46 4.20
N ARG A 231 26.44 9.84 3.22
CA ARG A 231 26.47 8.38 3.06
C ARG A 231 27.86 7.83 2.73
N VAL A 232 28.64 8.54 1.94
CA VAL A 232 30.03 8.14 1.60
C VAL A 232 31.00 8.37 2.76
N SER A 233 30.75 9.35 3.63
CA SER A 233 31.62 9.70 4.76
C SER A 233 31.41 8.86 6.03
N ILE A 234 30.46 7.91 6.03
CA ILE A 234 30.17 7.00 7.15
C ILE A 234 30.88 5.62 6.98
N CYS A 235 31.72 5.45 5.96
CA CYS A 235 32.63 4.29 5.84
C CYS A 235 34.00 4.54 6.48
#